data_AF-A0A0R2XGF5-F1
#
_entry.id   AF-A0A0R2XGF5-F1
#
_cell.length_a   1.000
_cell.length_b   1.000
_cell.length_c   1.000
_cell.angle_alpha   90.00
_cell.angle_beta   90.00
_cell.angle_gamma   90.00
#
_symmetry.space_group_name_H-M   'P 1'
#
loop_
_entity.id
_entity.type
_entity.pdbx_description
1 polymer ?
#
loop_
_entity_poly.entity_id
_entity_poly.type
_entity_poly.pdbx_seq_one_letter_code
_entity_poly.pdbx_strand_id
1 'polypeptide(L)'
;MMRRICLLLSLLFAVQFAAAADEANSAHLKGIFSLYMTVDTSMASDIQSSERLDLNDIMELQLRRGKVALNTYVLNQPEVNIPLIRLSIDTSSRIASGEFELIVQVRDFVTIDRNGEKTVATVFEMRRRGSSSSGSKQVEVIKAELRDMMGDFVTTFCEVNPKK
;
A
#
# COMPACT_ATOMS: atom_id res chain seq x y z
N MET A 1 -35.50 24.63 6.06
CA MET A 1 -34.39 24.97 5.15
C MET A 1 -33.01 24.89 5.82
N MET A 2 -32.85 25.36 7.08
CA MET A 2 -31.56 25.30 7.82
C MET A 2 -30.97 23.89 8.00
N ARG A 3 -31.79 22.86 8.23
CA ARG A 3 -31.31 21.48 8.47
C ARG A 3 -30.56 20.87 7.29
N ARG A 4 -30.90 21.24 6.05
CA ARG A 4 -30.20 20.76 4.83
C ARG A 4 -28.86 21.47 4.62
N ILE A 5 -28.77 22.75 5.00
CA ILE A 5 -27.54 23.55 4.91
C ILE A 5 -26.51 23.05 5.94
N CYS A 6 -26.94 22.72 7.16
CA CYS A 6 -26.05 22.14 8.17
C CYS A 6 -25.51 20.76 7.78
N LEU A 7 -26.32 19.93 7.10
CA LEU A 7 -25.87 18.62 6.59
C LEU A 7 -24.86 18.75 5.45
N LEU A 8 -25.05 19.72 4.55
CA LEU A 8 -24.07 20.01 3.50
C LEU A 8 -22.77 20.57 4.08
N LEU A 9 -22.84 21.44 5.09
CA LEU A 9 -21.63 21.97 5.75
C LEU A 9 -20.86 20.87 6.49
N SER A 10 -21.55 19.98 7.21
CA SER A 10 -20.90 18.87 7.91
C SER A 10 -20.28 17.85 6.95
N LEU A 11 -20.93 17.60 5.80
CA LEU A 11 -20.36 16.80 4.72
C LEU A 11 -19.09 17.45 4.14
N LEU A 12 -19.12 18.75 3.85
CA LEU A 12 -17.97 19.49 3.32
C LEU A 12 -16.79 19.50 4.31
N PHE A 13 -17.06 19.71 5.60
CA PHE A 13 -16.04 19.62 6.64
C PHE A 13 -15.45 18.20 6.75
N ALA A 14 -16.29 17.15 6.71
CA ALA A 14 -15.80 15.77 6.75
C ALA A 14 -14.91 15.43 5.54
N VAL A 15 -15.26 15.91 4.35
CA VAL A 15 -14.45 15.72 3.13
C VAL A 15 -13.10 16.44 3.22
N GLN A 16 -13.06 17.65 3.75
CA GLN A 16 -11.81 18.40 3.93
C GLN A 16 -10.87 17.73 4.94
N PHE A 17 -11.41 17.21 6.05
CA PHE A 17 -10.60 16.47 7.03
C PHE A 17 -10.07 15.15 6.46
N ALA A 18 -10.87 14.43 5.67
CA ALA A 18 -10.43 13.21 4.99
C ALA A 18 -9.30 13.51 3.99
N ALA A 19 -9.44 14.57 3.18
CA ALA A 19 -8.41 14.98 2.23
C ALA A 19 -7.11 15.41 2.92
N ALA A 20 -7.20 16.19 4.01
CA ALA A 20 -6.02 16.63 4.76
C ALA A 20 -5.27 15.46 5.45
N ALA A 21 -6.01 14.44 5.93
CA ALA A 21 -5.41 13.24 6.50
C ALA A 21 -4.70 12.40 5.42
N ASP A 22 -5.27 12.32 4.21
CA ASP A 22 -4.67 11.61 3.08
C ASP A 22 -3.42 12.34 2.52
N GLU A 23 -3.47 13.67 2.47
CA GLU A 23 -2.34 14.52 2.10
C GLU A 23 -1.20 14.43 3.13
N ALA A 24 -1.51 14.37 4.43
CA ALA A 24 -0.51 14.16 5.48
C ALA A 24 0.12 12.76 5.42
N ASN A 25 -0.66 11.73 5.10
CA ASN A 25 -0.16 10.36 4.95
C ASN A 25 0.78 10.27 3.73
N SER A 26 0.39 10.85 2.59
CA SER A 26 1.16 10.82 1.35
C SER A 26 2.37 11.77 1.32
N ALA A 27 2.39 12.82 2.15
CA ALA A 27 3.52 13.76 2.25
C ALA A 27 4.87 13.06 2.54
N HIS A 28 4.82 11.95 3.28
CA HIS A 28 6.01 11.15 3.60
C HIS A 28 6.62 10.41 2.40
N LEU A 29 5.88 10.26 1.29
CA LEU A 29 6.40 9.69 0.05
C LEU A 29 7.23 10.68 -0.76
N LYS A 30 7.14 11.99 -0.44
CA LYS A 30 7.81 13.05 -1.20
C LYS A 30 9.33 12.93 -1.07
N GLY A 31 10.02 13.01 -2.21
CA GLY A 31 11.48 12.89 -2.29
C GLY A 31 11.97 11.45 -2.42
N ILE A 32 11.08 10.45 -2.39
CA ILE A 32 11.40 9.08 -2.76
C ILE A 32 11.33 8.97 -4.28
N PHE A 33 12.47 8.66 -4.92
CA PHE A 33 12.55 8.56 -6.39
C PHE A 33 12.74 7.14 -6.92
N SER A 34 13.11 6.20 -6.04
CA SER A 34 13.24 4.77 -6.36
C SER A 34 12.83 3.94 -5.16
N LEU A 35 12.26 2.76 -5.41
CA LEU A 35 11.82 1.82 -4.39
C LEU A 35 12.49 0.46 -4.57
N TYR A 36 12.77 -0.21 -3.47
CA TYR A 36 12.86 -1.67 -3.45
C TYR A 36 11.46 -2.25 -3.24
N MET A 37 11.18 -3.46 -3.73
CA MET A 37 9.88 -4.10 -3.57
C MET A 37 9.96 -5.48 -2.95
N THR A 38 8.95 -5.86 -2.18
CA THR A 38 8.79 -7.22 -1.68
C THR A 38 7.31 -7.56 -1.46
N VAL A 39 7.00 -8.85 -1.53
CA VAL A 39 5.67 -9.41 -1.25
C VAL A 39 5.80 -10.38 -0.08
N ASP A 40 5.09 -10.08 1.00
CA ASP A 40 5.00 -10.89 2.21
C ASP A 40 3.68 -11.65 2.24
N THR A 41 3.78 -12.97 2.16
CA THR A 41 2.64 -13.91 2.22
C THR A 41 2.67 -14.77 3.47
N SER A 42 3.44 -14.39 4.49
CA SER A 42 3.55 -15.15 5.74
C SER A 42 2.20 -15.35 6.45
N MET A 43 1.28 -14.39 6.31
CA MET A 43 -0.09 -14.43 6.86
C MET A 43 -1.14 -14.93 5.85
N ALA A 44 -0.70 -15.49 4.71
CA ALA A 44 -1.55 -16.03 3.65
C ALA A 44 -1.01 -17.39 3.18
N SER A 45 -1.07 -18.37 4.09
CA SER A 45 -0.48 -19.71 3.88
C SER A 45 -1.11 -20.50 2.73
N ASP A 46 -2.32 -20.13 2.35
CA ASP A 46 -3.10 -20.69 1.24
C ASP A 46 -2.63 -20.23 -0.15
N ILE A 47 -1.80 -19.17 -0.22
CA ILE A 47 -1.23 -18.67 -1.48
C ILE A 47 -0.03 -19.51 -1.92
N GLN A 48 -0.15 -20.12 -3.09
CA GLN A 48 0.87 -20.98 -3.71
C GLN A 48 2.02 -20.16 -4.29
N SER A 49 3.19 -20.80 -4.48
CA SER A 49 4.39 -20.12 -5.00
C SER A 49 4.18 -19.46 -6.37
N SER A 50 3.43 -20.08 -7.28
CA SER A 50 3.08 -19.49 -8.58
C SER A 50 2.22 -18.23 -8.43
N GLU A 51 1.29 -18.23 -7.48
CA GLU A 51 0.41 -17.09 -7.21
C GLU A 51 1.19 -15.94 -6.56
N ARG A 52 2.22 -16.24 -5.76
CA ARG A 52 3.14 -15.21 -5.23
C ARG A 52 3.92 -14.51 -6.33
N LEU A 53 4.32 -15.25 -7.38
CA LEU A 53 4.96 -14.65 -8.55
C LEU A 53 3.98 -13.72 -9.28
N ASP A 54 2.73 -14.16 -9.50
CA ASP A 54 1.71 -13.30 -10.11
C ASP A 54 1.47 -12.00 -9.31
N LEU A 55 1.44 -12.09 -7.97
CA LEU A 55 1.27 -10.91 -7.10
C LEU A 55 2.47 -9.96 -7.18
N ASN A 56 3.69 -10.52 -7.24
CA ASN A 56 4.91 -9.76 -7.45
C ASN A 56 4.88 -9.05 -8.83
N ASP A 57 4.54 -9.78 -9.89
CA ASP A 57 4.44 -9.26 -11.25
C ASP A 57 3.39 -8.15 -11.36
N ILE A 58 2.22 -8.29 -10.73
CA ILE A 58 1.19 -7.25 -10.69
C ILE A 58 1.75 -5.98 -10.05
N MET A 59 2.40 -6.12 -8.90
CA MET A 59 2.97 -4.99 -8.17
C MET A 59 4.07 -4.29 -8.97
N GLU A 60 5.02 -5.05 -9.52
CA GLU A 60 6.09 -4.52 -10.38
C GLU A 60 5.51 -3.82 -11.62
N LEU A 61 4.55 -4.46 -12.30
CA LEU A 61 3.95 -3.92 -13.51
C LEU A 61 3.22 -2.61 -13.25
N GLN A 62 2.48 -2.48 -12.15
CA GLN A 62 1.79 -1.24 -11.79
C GLN A 62 2.80 -0.12 -11.50
N LEU A 63 3.85 -0.40 -10.72
CA LEU A 63 4.91 0.57 -10.42
C LEU A 63 5.61 1.04 -11.70
N ARG A 64 5.97 0.11 -12.60
CA ARG A 64 6.58 0.43 -13.89
C ARG A 64 5.66 1.20 -14.83
N ARG A 65 4.36 0.90 -14.86
CA ARG A 65 3.36 1.69 -15.61
C ARG A 65 3.27 3.13 -15.10
N GLY A 66 3.37 3.30 -13.78
CA GLY A 66 3.56 4.60 -13.14
C GLY A 66 4.90 5.27 -13.39
N LYS A 67 5.82 4.59 -14.09
CA LYS A 67 7.22 5.02 -14.28
C LYS A 67 7.91 5.30 -12.94
N VAL A 68 7.60 4.53 -11.92
CA VAL A 68 8.30 4.48 -10.62
C VAL A 68 9.56 3.65 -10.81
N ALA A 69 10.71 4.17 -10.39
CA ALA A 69 11.97 3.44 -10.52
C ALA A 69 12.05 2.32 -9.46
N LEU A 70 12.50 1.14 -9.89
CA LEU A 70 12.67 -0.02 -9.02
C LEU A 70 14.14 -0.44 -8.97
N ASN A 71 14.64 -0.59 -7.75
CA ASN A 71 15.96 -1.15 -7.48
C ASN A 71 15.87 -2.68 -7.37
N THR A 72 16.99 -3.36 -7.64
CA THR A 72 17.08 -4.81 -7.45
C THR A 72 17.11 -5.14 -5.95
N TYR A 73 16.17 -5.95 -5.48
CA TYR A 73 16.12 -6.36 -4.08
C TYR A 73 17.34 -7.20 -3.69
N VAL A 74 18.04 -6.79 -2.64
CA VAL A 74 19.20 -7.51 -2.10
C VAL A 74 18.74 -8.53 -1.07
N LEU A 75 18.77 -9.80 -1.45
CA LEU A 75 18.43 -10.92 -0.57
C LEU A 75 19.40 -10.98 0.64
N ASN A 76 18.88 -11.37 1.80
CA ASN A 76 19.62 -11.52 3.06
C ASN A 76 20.24 -10.25 3.67
N GLN A 77 20.02 -9.07 3.07
CA GLN A 77 20.41 -7.76 3.62
C GLN A 77 19.19 -6.81 3.65
N PRO A 78 18.13 -7.12 4.40
CA PRO A 78 16.89 -6.34 4.39
C PRO A 78 17.10 -4.86 4.75
N GLU A 79 18.13 -4.54 5.53
CA GLU A 79 18.50 -3.19 5.97
C GLU A 79 18.96 -2.27 4.85
N VAL A 80 19.47 -2.80 3.73
CA VAL A 80 19.90 -1.97 2.59
C VAL A 80 18.78 -1.71 1.59
N ASN A 81 17.66 -2.42 1.70
CA ASN A 81 16.53 -2.33 0.78
C ASN A 81 15.57 -1.19 1.18
N ILE A 82 16.09 0.01 1.43
CA ILE A 82 15.31 1.18 1.87
C ILE A 82 15.50 2.32 0.86
N PRO A 83 14.44 2.99 0.38
CA PRO A 83 13.03 2.83 0.76
C PRO A 83 12.37 1.55 0.20
N LEU A 84 11.60 0.85 1.03
CA LEU A 84 10.95 -0.43 0.69
C LEU A 84 9.45 -0.26 0.52
N ILE A 85 8.90 -0.61 -0.64
CA ILE A 85 7.46 -0.91 -0.75
C ILE A 85 7.22 -2.40 -0.48
N ARG A 86 6.31 -2.68 0.46
CA ARG A 86 5.91 -4.04 0.84
C ARG A 86 4.42 -4.22 0.63
N LEU A 87 4.06 -5.29 -0.10
CA LEU A 87 2.71 -5.85 -0.06
C LEU A 87 2.66 -6.92 1.03
N SER A 88 1.69 -6.85 1.92
CA SER A 88 1.33 -7.93 2.85
C SER A 88 -0.10 -8.36 2.60
N ILE A 89 -0.35 -9.67 2.69
CA ILE A 89 -1.68 -10.25 2.51
C ILE A 89 -2.02 -10.99 3.80
N ASP A 90 -3.13 -10.61 4.42
CA ASP A 90 -3.66 -11.24 5.62
C ASP A 90 -4.95 -11.99 5.29
N THR A 91 -4.89 -13.32 5.34
CA THR A 91 -6.06 -14.22 5.27
C THR A 91 -6.38 -14.85 6.63
N SER A 92 -5.59 -14.52 7.67
CA SER A 92 -5.61 -15.16 8.99
C SER A 92 -6.91 -14.92 9.75
N SER A 93 -7.52 -13.75 9.57
CA SER A 93 -8.67 -13.38 10.39
C SER A 93 -9.93 -14.19 10.07
N ARG A 94 -10.09 -14.78 8.87
CA ARG A 94 -11.37 -15.40 8.47
C ARG A 94 -11.28 -16.42 7.31
N ILE A 95 -10.46 -17.45 7.49
CA ILE A 95 -10.30 -18.58 6.53
C ILE A 95 -11.67 -19.15 6.08
N ALA A 96 -12.68 -19.16 6.96
CA ALA A 96 -14.00 -19.70 6.64
C ALA A 96 -14.91 -18.75 5.82
N SER A 97 -14.68 -17.43 5.82
CA SER A 97 -15.54 -16.46 5.10
C SER A 97 -14.95 -15.98 3.78
N GLY A 98 -13.71 -16.37 3.45
CA GLY A 98 -13.02 -15.91 2.24
C GLY A 98 -12.65 -14.43 2.26
N GLU A 99 -12.69 -13.79 3.43
CA GLU A 99 -12.23 -12.41 3.63
C GLU A 99 -10.70 -12.34 3.66
N PHE A 100 -10.16 -11.22 3.18
CA PHE A 100 -8.74 -10.91 3.20
C PHE A 100 -8.51 -9.42 3.37
N GLU A 101 -7.32 -9.05 3.85
CA GLU A 101 -6.84 -7.67 3.86
C GLU A 101 -5.51 -7.57 3.09
N LEU A 102 -5.48 -6.65 2.12
CA LEU A 102 -4.28 -6.20 1.44
C LEU A 102 -3.71 -5.00 2.17
N ILE A 103 -2.41 -5.02 2.42
CA ILE A 103 -1.70 -3.94 3.09
C ILE A 103 -0.48 -3.56 2.25
N VAL A 104 -0.47 -2.36 1.69
CA VAL A 104 0.69 -1.78 0.99
C VAL A 104 1.34 -0.77 1.93
N GLN A 105 2.61 -1.00 2.25
CA GLN A 105 3.40 -0.14 3.12
C GLN A 105 4.62 0.38 2.38
N VAL A 106 4.99 1.63 2.63
CA VAL A 106 6.34 2.14 2.32
C VAL A 106 7.09 2.30 3.62
N ARG A 107 8.28 1.71 3.70
CA ARG A 107 9.19 1.85 4.83
C ARG A 107 10.40 2.67 4.41
N ASP A 108 10.75 3.64 5.24
CA ASP A 108 11.90 4.51 5.01
C ASP A 108 12.64 4.83 6.32
N PHE A 109 13.82 5.41 6.22
CA PHE A 109 14.55 5.96 7.35
C PHE A 109 13.85 7.20 7.90
N VAL A 110 13.49 7.12 9.18
CA VAL A 110 13.01 8.26 9.96
C VAL A 110 14.01 8.56 11.06
N THR A 111 14.11 9.84 11.44
CA THR A 111 14.92 10.25 12.58
C THR A 111 14.00 10.41 13.78
N ILE A 112 14.31 9.77 14.90
CA ILE A 112 13.58 9.99 16.16
C ILE A 112 14.17 11.23 16.83
N ASP A 113 13.40 12.31 16.88
CA ASP A 113 13.86 13.61 17.44
C ASP A 113 14.38 13.52 18.88
N ARG A 114 13.90 12.54 19.65
CA ARG A 114 14.25 12.37 21.07
C ARG A 114 15.71 11.93 21.30
N ASN A 115 16.30 11.16 20.38
CA ASN A 115 17.65 10.63 20.52
C ASN A 115 18.54 10.85 19.28
N GLY A 116 18.00 11.40 18.20
CA GLY A 116 18.72 11.65 16.94
C GLY A 116 19.08 10.37 16.17
N GLU A 117 18.53 9.22 16.55
CA GLU A 117 18.83 7.95 15.90
C GLU A 117 17.97 7.78 14.64
N LYS A 118 18.63 7.31 13.57
CA LYS A 118 17.94 6.86 12.36
C LYS A 118 17.41 5.45 12.59
N THR A 119 16.10 5.29 12.42
CA THR A 119 15.43 4.00 12.45
C THR A 119 14.58 3.80 11.19
N VAL A 120 14.20 2.57 10.88
CA VAL A 120 13.31 2.26 9.76
C VAL A 120 11.89 2.15 10.29
N ALA A 121 10.99 2.97 9.78
CA ALA A 121 9.56 2.94 10.13
C ALA A 121 8.69 2.84 8.88
N THR A 122 7.45 2.41 9.05
CA THR A 122 6.42 2.58 8.02
C THR A 122 6.07 4.06 7.93
N VAL A 123 6.32 4.65 6.78
CA VAL A 123 6.11 6.09 6.54
C VAL A 123 4.83 6.34 5.72
N PHE A 124 4.31 5.31 5.07
CA PHE A 124 3.05 5.33 4.35
C PHE A 124 2.39 3.97 4.40
N GLU A 125 1.07 3.94 4.50
CA GLU A 125 0.30 2.71 4.51
C GLU A 125 -1.07 2.90 3.84
N MET A 126 -1.43 1.94 3.00
CA MET A 126 -2.79 1.75 2.49
C MET A 126 -3.27 0.35 2.89
N ARG A 127 -4.53 0.26 3.28
CA ARG A 127 -5.21 -1.01 3.53
C ARG A 127 -6.43 -1.14 2.63
N ARG A 128 -6.70 -2.35 2.14
CA ARG A 128 -7.94 -2.67 1.43
C ARG A 128 -8.45 -4.03 1.85
N ARG A 129 -9.72 -4.09 2.23
CA ARG A 129 -10.40 -5.33 2.57
C ARG A 129 -11.16 -5.85 1.37
N GLY A 130 -11.12 -7.15 1.17
CA GLY A 130 -11.89 -7.85 0.16
C GLY A 130 -12.50 -9.13 0.71
N SER A 131 -13.41 -9.70 -0.06
CA SER A 131 -14.00 -11.00 0.25
C SER A 131 -14.30 -11.74 -1.05
N SER A 132 -14.04 -13.05 -1.05
CA SER A 132 -14.48 -13.94 -2.11
C SER A 132 -15.52 -14.92 -1.56
N SER A 133 -16.69 -14.96 -2.18
CA SER A 133 -17.76 -15.92 -1.87
C SER A 133 -17.45 -17.36 -2.30
N SER A 134 -16.33 -17.59 -2.99
CA SER A 134 -15.89 -18.87 -3.53
C SER A 134 -14.38 -19.05 -3.34
N GLY A 135 -13.97 -20.03 -2.53
CA GLY A 135 -12.57 -20.29 -2.22
C GLY A 135 -11.69 -20.56 -3.46
N SER A 136 -12.25 -21.16 -4.52
CA SER A 136 -11.51 -21.43 -5.77
C SER A 136 -11.18 -20.18 -6.62
N LYS A 137 -11.74 -19.02 -6.28
CA LYS A 137 -11.50 -17.74 -6.98
C LYS A 137 -10.90 -16.66 -6.09
N GLN A 138 -10.58 -16.99 -4.84
CA GLN A 138 -10.12 -16.00 -3.87
C GLN A 138 -8.86 -15.28 -4.33
N VAL A 139 -7.90 -16.01 -4.88
CA VAL A 139 -6.66 -15.45 -5.41
C VAL A 139 -6.90 -14.51 -6.60
N GLU A 140 -7.87 -14.82 -7.47
CA GLU A 140 -8.20 -13.92 -8.59
C GLU A 140 -8.85 -12.62 -8.11
N VAL A 141 -9.66 -12.67 -7.05
CA VAL A 141 -10.19 -11.47 -6.39
C VAL A 141 -9.06 -10.67 -5.73
N ILE A 142 -8.14 -11.34 -5.03
CA ILE A 142 -6.94 -10.70 -4.44
C ILE A 142 -6.12 -10.00 -5.52
N LYS A 143 -5.85 -10.65 -6.67
CA LYS A 143 -5.11 -10.08 -7.80
C LYS A 143 -5.82 -8.86 -8.39
N ALA A 144 -7.14 -8.89 -8.50
CA ALA A 144 -7.93 -7.75 -8.98
C ALA A 144 -7.85 -6.57 -8.01
N GLU A 145 -8.13 -6.80 -6.73
CA GLU A 145 -8.05 -5.77 -5.69
C GLU A 145 -6.65 -5.18 -5.55
N LEU A 146 -5.60 -6.02 -5.68
CA LEU A 146 -4.21 -5.57 -5.69
C LEU A 146 -3.93 -4.64 -6.85
N ARG A 147 -4.43 -4.96 -8.05
CA ARG A 147 -4.22 -4.14 -9.25
C ARG A 147 -4.79 -2.74 -9.07
N ASP A 148 -6.00 -2.67 -8.51
CA ASP A 148 -6.68 -1.39 -8.26
C ASP A 148 -5.97 -0.62 -7.14
N MET A 149 -5.62 -1.30 -6.04
CA MET A 149 -4.93 -0.69 -4.90
C MET A 149 -3.55 -0.15 -5.28
N MET A 150 -2.81 -0.86 -6.13
CA MET A 150 -1.53 -0.40 -6.65
C MET A 150 -1.68 0.74 -7.66
N GLY A 151 -2.78 0.78 -8.42
CA GLY A 151 -3.10 1.92 -9.28
C GLY A 151 -3.31 3.20 -8.47
N ASP A 152 -4.03 3.10 -7.36
CA ASP A 152 -4.22 4.21 -6.42
C ASP A 152 -2.90 4.62 -5.78
N PHE A 153 -2.11 3.67 -5.28
CA PHE A 153 -0.77 3.95 -4.73
C PHE A 153 0.11 4.70 -5.74
N VAL A 154 0.17 4.23 -6.98
CA VAL A 154 0.98 4.86 -8.04
C VAL A 154 0.51 6.28 -8.33
N THR A 155 -0.80 6.50 -8.33
CA THR A 155 -1.39 7.83 -8.51
C THR A 155 -0.92 8.76 -7.40
N THR A 156 -1.14 8.38 -6.13
CA THR A 156 -0.67 9.12 -4.96
C THR A 156 0.83 9.38 -4.99
N PHE A 157 1.64 8.36 -5.30
CA PHE A 157 3.10 8.46 -5.35
C PHE A 157 3.57 9.46 -6.41
N CYS A 158 2.95 9.48 -7.59
CA CYS A 158 3.30 10.39 -8.67
C CYS A 158 2.83 11.83 -8.41
N GLU A 159 1.69 12.02 -7.76
CA GLU A 159 1.18 13.35 -7.39
C GLU A 159 2.13 14.08 -6.45
N VAL A 160 2.67 13.38 -5.45
CA VAL A 160 3.62 13.95 -4.48
C VAL A 160 5.08 13.95 -4.98
N ASN A 161 5.38 13.21 -6.05
CA ASN A 161 6.68 13.18 -6.73
C ASN A 161 6.53 13.50 -8.24
N PRO A 162 6.12 14.72 -8.62
CA PRO A 162 5.94 15.07 -10.02
C PRO A 162 7.27 14.98 -10.76
N LYS A 163 7.24 14.41 -11.96
CA LYS A 163 8.40 14.41 -12.85
C LYS A 163 8.71 15.86 -13.22
N LYS A 164 9.95 16.30 -13.02
CA LYS A 164 10.47 17.55 -13.57
C LYS A 164 10.66 17.43 -15.07
#